data_AF-A0A7Y3BVH3-F1
#
_entry.id   AF-A0A7Y3BVH3-F1
#
_cell.length_a   1.000
_cell.length_b   1.000
_cell.length_c   1.000
_cell.angle_alpha   90.00
_cell.angle_beta   90.00
_cell.angle_gamma   90.00
#
_symmetry.space_group_name_H-M   'P 1'
#
loop_
_entity.id
_entity.type
_entity.pdbx_description
1 polymer ?
#
loop_
_entity_poly.entity_id
_entity_poly.type
_entity_poly.pdbx_seq_one_letter_code
_entity_poly.pdbx_strand_id
1 'polypeptide(L)'
;MTEPLQAVVTTGIYCRASCSARPAARNVRPVSSPVAAEAAGYRPCLKCRSDRVHADPNVESTEVTRAMAMISDGYLDRHTEAELAHAVGYSARQLRRLFELHVGATPDFVARSRRAHFARRMLDETNLTVTEIAYASGFNSLRQMNRVVKDIFAFTPTELRAKRRRNQSSATDGGLTLTIEAPPSAPDIISYLAPRSIPGVEQVVDDRYLRTIVSCGHPGVIEVAANDEGALEITAHLPT
;
A
#
# COMPACT_ATOMS: atom_id res chain seq x y z
N MET A 1 -18.03 3.09 7.28
CA MET A 1 -17.47 2.57 8.54
C MET A 1 -15.99 2.30 8.30
N THR A 2 -15.11 3.10 8.90
CA THR A 2 -13.66 2.95 8.76
C THR A 2 -13.21 1.65 9.43
N GLU A 3 -12.43 0.84 8.73
CA GLU A 3 -11.93 -0.42 9.29
C GLU A 3 -10.97 -0.15 10.46
N PRO A 4 -11.11 -0.84 11.62
CA PRO A 4 -10.26 -0.59 12.77
C PRO A 4 -8.82 -1.01 12.51
N LEU A 5 -7.89 -0.17 12.95
CA LEU A 5 -6.45 -0.39 12.88
C LEU A 5 -5.91 -0.85 14.23
N GLN A 6 -4.86 -1.67 14.17
CA GLN A 6 -4.22 -2.24 15.35
C GLN A 6 -2.70 -2.21 15.20
N ALA A 7 -1.99 -1.75 16.24
CA ALA A 7 -0.55 -1.86 16.38
C ALA A 7 -0.17 -3.26 16.89
N VAL A 8 0.79 -3.91 16.24
CA VAL A 8 1.36 -5.22 16.58
C VAL A 8 2.71 -5.01 17.25
N VAL A 9 2.75 -5.11 18.56
CA VAL A 9 3.90 -4.74 19.41
C VAL A 9 5.16 -5.53 19.05
N THR A 10 5.03 -6.82 18.74
CA THR A 10 6.19 -7.69 18.48
C THR A 10 6.91 -7.39 17.17
N THR A 11 6.22 -6.83 16.18
CA THR A 11 6.78 -6.57 14.85
C THR A 11 6.97 -5.08 14.57
N GLY A 12 6.48 -4.21 15.46
CA GLY A 12 6.52 -2.76 15.26
C GLY A 12 5.72 -2.30 14.05
N ILE A 13 4.63 -3.01 13.71
CA ILE A 13 3.76 -2.63 12.58
C ILE A 13 2.37 -2.21 13.06
N TYR A 14 1.65 -1.42 12.28
CA TYR A 14 0.19 -1.33 12.39
C TYR A 14 -0.48 -2.02 11.21
N CYS A 15 -1.62 -2.63 11.47
CA CYS A 15 -2.29 -3.54 10.56
C CYS A 15 -3.81 -3.38 10.64
N ARG A 16 -4.50 -3.80 9.58
CA ARG A 16 -5.95 -3.89 9.54
C ARG A 16 -6.44 -5.13 10.29
N ALA A 17 -7.59 -5.03 10.96
CA ALA A 17 -8.19 -6.18 11.64
C ALA A 17 -8.51 -7.35 10.70
N SER A 18 -8.86 -7.08 9.43
CA SER A 18 -9.11 -8.11 8.42
C SER A 18 -7.85 -8.74 7.80
N CYS A 19 -6.65 -8.32 8.19
CA CYS A 19 -5.43 -8.79 7.55
C CYS A 19 -5.25 -10.30 7.71
N SER A 20 -4.96 -10.98 6.60
CA SER A 20 -4.67 -12.42 6.56
C SER A 20 -3.44 -12.85 7.38
N ALA A 21 -2.60 -11.90 7.83
CA ALA A 21 -1.49 -12.20 8.74
C ALA A 21 -1.94 -12.60 10.16
N ARG A 22 -3.18 -12.27 10.55
CA ARG A 22 -3.83 -12.62 11.83
C ARG A 22 -2.88 -12.59 13.05
N PRO A 23 -2.35 -11.41 13.45
CA PRO A 23 -1.49 -11.30 14.62
C PRO A 23 -2.19 -11.77 15.90
N ALA A 24 -1.45 -12.36 16.83
CA ALA A 24 -2.01 -12.84 18.09
C ALA A 24 -2.65 -11.71 18.91
N ALA A 25 -3.86 -11.93 19.43
CA ALA A 25 -4.64 -10.93 20.16
C ALA A 25 -3.89 -10.26 21.33
N ARG A 26 -3.01 -11.02 22.01
CA ARG A 26 -2.17 -10.47 23.10
C ARG A 26 -1.16 -9.41 22.64
N ASN A 27 -0.73 -9.50 21.39
CA ASN A 27 0.31 -8.64 20.78
C ASN A 27 -0.28 -7.43 20.06
N VAL A 28 -1.61 -7.29 19.99
CA VAL A 28 -2.25 -6.17 19.32
C VAL A 28 -2.74 -5.12 20.30
N ARG A 29 -2.69 -3.86 19.89
CA ARG A 29 -3.24 -2.70 20.60
C ARG A 29 -4.05 -1.88 19.60
N PRO A 30 -5.25 -1.41 19.95
CA PRO A 30 -6.01 -0.53 19.05
C PRO A 30 -5.25 0.77 18.82
N VAL A 31 -5.35 1.32 17.61
CA VAL A 31 -4.84 2.65 17.27
C VAL A 31 -5.95 3.48 16.66
N SER A 32 -5.95 4.79 16.95
CA SER A 32 -6.99 5.72 16.51
C SER A 32 -6.89 6.07 15.01
N SER A 33 -5.66 6.13 14.48
CA SER A 33 -5.41 6.49 13.08
C SER A 33 -4.06 5.93 12.59
N PRO A 34 -3.83 5.83 11.26
CA PRO A 34 -2.52 5.48 10.71
C PRO A 34 -1.43 6.44 11.19
N VAL A 35 -1.71 7.74 11.17
CA VAL A 35 -0.72 8.77 11.53
C VAL A 35 -0.37 8.73 13.01
N ALA A 36 -1.32 8.40 13.89
CA ALA A 36 -1.04 8.18 15.31
C ALA A 36 -0.14 6.97 15.53
N ALA A 37 -0.39 5.88 14.79
CA ALA A 37 0.46 4.68 14.87
C ALA A 37 1.90 4.97 14.40
N GLU A 38 2.05 5.73 13.32
CA GLU A 38 3.35 6.15 12.81
C GLU A 38 4.08 7.08 13.78
N ALA A 39 3.35 8.02 14.40
CA ALA A 39 3.91 8.90 15.42
C ALA A 39 4.38 8.12 16.66
N ALA A 40 3.71 7.00 16.97
CA ALA A 40 4.11 6.05 18.00
C ALA A 40 5.21 5.06 17.55
N GLY A 41 5.74 5.19 16.32
CA GLY A 41 6.86 4.39 15.81
C GLY A 41 6.47 3.07 15.15
N TYR A 42 5.18 2.83 14.88
CA TYR A 42 4.73 1.65 14.14
C TYR A 42 4.74 1.93 12.63
N ARG A 43 5.37 1.05 11.85
CA ARG A 43 5.33 1.13 10.38
C ARG A 43 4.07 0.45 9.80
N PRO A 44 3.62 0.78 8.58
CA PRO A 44 2.52 0.04 7.96
C PRO A 44 2.88 -1.43 7.71
N CYS A 45 1.88 -2.30 7.86
CA CYS A 45 1.98 -3.70 7.47
C CYS A 45 2.17 -3.81 5.95
N LEU A 46 3.22 -4.52 5.52
CA LEU A 46 3.51 -4.70 4.11
C LEU A 46 2.50 -5.59 3.40
N LYS A 47 1.83 -6.50 4.13
CA LYS A 47 0.84 -7.43 3.59
C LYS A 47 -0.49 -6.76 3.31
N CYS A 48 -1.10 -6.12 4.32
CA CYS A 48 -2.38 -5.44 4.11
C CYS A 48 -2.25 -4.01 3.61
N ARG A 49 -1.03 -3.45 3.46
CA ARG A 49 -0.82 -2.07 3.00
C ARG A 49 -1.75 -1.07 3.69
N SER A 50 -1.76 -1.07 5.02
CA SER A 50 -2.63 -0.19 5.83
C SER A 50 -2.35 1.29 5.61
N ASP A 51 -1.20 1.63 5.02
CA ASP A 51 -0.82 2.95 4.52
C ASP A 51 -1.74 3.48 3.40
N ARG A 52 -2.40 2.59 2.65
CA ARG A 52 -3.21 2.95 1.47
C ARG A 52 -4.68 3.19 1.79
N VAL A 53 -5.09 2.96 3.03
CA VAL A 53 -6.49 3.14 3.43
C VAL A 53 -6.64 4.55 3.97
N HIS A 54 -7.50 5.34 3.32
CA HIS A 54 -7.93 6.61 3.86
C HIS A 54 -8.80 6.37 5.09
N ALA A 55 -8.21 6.52 6.27
CA ALA A 55 -9.01 6.76 7.46
C ALA A 55 -9.38 8.23 7.46
N ASP A 56 -10.67 8.55 7.33
CA ASP A 56 -11.15 9.86 7.72
C ASP A 56 -10.99 9.95 9.25
N PRO A 57 -10.09 10.82 9.75
CA PRO A 57 -10.05 11.06 11.17
C PRO A 57 -11.37 11.76 11.50
N ASN A 58 -12.19 11.14 12.34
CA ASN A 58 -13.40 11.78 12.85
C ASN A 58 -12.98 12.86 13.86
N VAL A 59 -12.51 13.99 13.34
CA VAL A 59 -11.97 15.10 14.14
C VAL A 59 -13.14 16.00 14.51
N GLU A 60 -13.48 16.00 15.79
CA GLU A 60 -14.60 16.79 16.33
C GLU A 60 -14.29 18.30 16.41
N SER A 61 -13.01 18.71 16.36
CA SER A 61 -12.62 20.14 16.34
C SER A 61 -12.63 20.69 14.92
N THR A 62 -13.41 21.76 14.69
CA THR A 62 -13.51 22.44 13.40
C THR A 62 -12.17 23.04 12.96
N GLU A 63 -11.33 23.49 13.89
CA GLU A 63 -10.06 24.13 13.59
C GLU A 63 -8.93 23.13 13.32
N VAL A 64 -8.90 21.99 14.01
CA VAL A 64 -8.01 20.88 13.65
C VAL A 64 -8.39 20.34 12.28
N THR A 65 -9.68 20.19 11.99
CA THR A 65 -10.17 19.81 10.65
C THR A 65 -9.74 20.81 9.58
N ARG A 66 -9.87 22.12 9.84
CA ARG A 66 -9.39 23.16 8.92
C ARG A 66 -7.88 23.09 8.72
N ALA A 67 -7.10 22.95 9.79
CA ALA A 67 -5.65 22.82 9.72
C ALA A 67 -5.24 21.56 8.94
N MET A 68 -5.92 20.43 9.16
CA MET A 68 -5.73 19.18 8.42
C MET A 68 -6.00 19.35 6.92
N ALA A 69 -7.05 20.09 6.54
CA ALA A 69 -7.32 20.42 5.15
C ALA A 69 -6.17 21.26 4.55
N MET A 70 -5.72 22.31 5.25
CA MET A 70 -4.59 23.13 4.80
C MET A 70 -3.29 22.30 4.66
N ILE A 71 -3.00 21.41 5.61
CA ILE A 71 -1.86 20.48 5.50
C ILE A 71 -2.03 19.55 4.30
N SER A 72 -3.25 19.09 4.02
CA SER A 72 -3.60 18.25 2.87
C SER A 72 -3.49 18.99 1.55
N ASP A 73 -3.57 20.32 1.55
CA ASP A 73 -3.33 21.18 0.39
C ASP A 73 -1.86 21.60 0.25
N GLY A 74 -0.97 21.10 1.12
CA GLY A 74 0.47 21.39 1.09
C GLY A 74 0.85 22.74 1.70
N TYR A 75 0.03 23.29 2.60
CA TYR A 75 0.33 24.58 3.24
C TYR A 75 1.72 24.61 3.91
N LEU A 76 2.05 23.54 4.66
CA LEU A 76 3.35 23.37 5.34
C LEU A 76 4.53 23.06 4.41
N ASP A 77 4.31 22.97 3.10
CA ASP A 77 5.39 22.86 2.11
C ASP A 77 6.04 24.23 1.87
N ARG A 78 5.31 25.31 2.16
CA ARG A 78 5.74 26.71 1.93
C ARG A 78 5.70 27.59 3.17
N HIS A 79 5.05 27.12 4.24
CA HIS A 79 4.85 27.88 5.48
C HIS A 79 5.30 27.07 6.68
N THR A 80 5.53 27.77 7.77
CA THR A 80 5.87 27.23 9.08
C THR A 80 4.63 26.79 9.85
N GLU A 81 4.85 25.97 10.87
CA GLU A 81 3.79 25.56 11.79
C GLU A 81 3.19 26.73 12.58
N ALA A 82 3.99 27.78 12.84
CA ALA A 82 3.50 28.99 13.50
C ALA A 82 2.52 29.77 12.61
N GLU A 83 2.80 29.86 11.31
CA GLU A 83 1.90 30.49 10.34
C GLU A 83 0.62 29.67 10.16
N LEU A 84 0.71 28.33 10.13
CA LEU A 84 -0.47 27.47 10.11
C LEU A 84 -1.34 27.70 11.35
N ALA A 85 -0.75 27.75 12.54
CA ALA A 85 -1.47 28.02 13.78
C ALA A 85 -2.16 29.38 13.76
N HIS A 86 -1.45 30.41 13.31
CA HIS A 86 -2.02 31.75 13.17
C HIS A 86 -3.19 31.77 12.18
N ALA A 87 -3.04 31.12 11.03
CA ALA A 87 -4.10 31.00 10.01
C ALA A 87 -5.36 30.30 10.55
N VAL A 88 -5.21 29.41 11.53
CA VAL A 88 -6.35 28.77 12.19
C VAL A 88 -6.80 29.41 13.51
N GLY A 89 -6.21 30.55 13.90
CA GLY A 89 -6.63 31.33 15.07
C GLY A 89 -6.02 30.89 16.41
N TYR A 90 -4.93 30.11 16.39
CA TYR A 90 -4.28 29.58 17.59
C TYR A 90 -2.80 29.93 17.69
N SER A 91 -2.25 29.82 18.90
CA SER A 91 -0.80 29.74 19.06
C SER A 91 -0.28 28.37 18.59
N ALA A 92 0.97 28.29 18.13
CA ALA A 92 1.60 27.03 17.74
C ALA A 92 1.54 25.97 18.85
N ARG A 93 1.72 26.37 20.12
CA ARG A 93 1.61 25.46 21.26
C ARG A 93 0.20 24.90 21.42
N GLN A 94 -0.83 25.74 21.30
CA GLN A 94 -2.21 25.30 21.41
C GLN A 94 -2.60 24.39 20.24
N LEU A 95 -2.17 24.72 19.01
CA LEU A 95 -2.43 23.88 17.84
C LEU A 95 -1.80 22.50 18.01
N ARG A 96 -0.54 22.41 18.44
CA ARG A 96 0.13 21.12 18.73
C ARG A 96 -0.64 20.28 19.71
N ARG A 97 -1.07 20.86 20.84
CA ARG A 97 -1.84 20.17 21.86
C ARG A 97 -3.16 19.62 21.31
N LEU A 98 -3.87 20.40 20.49
CA LEU A 98 -5.12 19.96 19.86
C LEU A 98 -4.88 18.82 18.85
N PHE A 99 -3.80 18.90 18.08
CA PHE A 99 -3.38 17.86 17.14
C PHE A 99 -3.02 16.56 17.87
N GLU A 100 -2.23 16.63 18.94
CA GLU A 100 -1.92 15.46 19.76
C GLU A 100 -3.19 14.83 20.37
N LEU A 101 -4.13 15.66 20.84
CA LEU A 101 -5.38 15.20 21.43
C LEU A 101 -6.31 14.52 20.42
N HIS A 102 -6.52 15.12 19.24
CA HIS A 102 -7.53 14.68 18.28
C HIS A 102 -6.97 13.78 17.18
N VAL A 103 -5.71 13.95 16.79
CA VAL A 103 -5.06 13.22 15.69
C VAL A 103 -4.05 12.20 16.20
N GLY A 104 -3.49 12.42 17.40
CA GLY A 104 -2.42 11.59 17.97
C GLY A 104 -1.03 11.91 17.43
N ALA A 105 -0.88 13.01 16.69
CA ALA A 105 0.38 13.42 16.07
C ALA A 105 0.43 14.94 15.88
N THR A 106 1.64 15.52 15.88
CA THR A 106 1.84 16.97 15.66
C THR A 106 1.56 17.38 14.20
N PRO A 107 1.24 18.66 13.93
CA PRO A 107 1.02 19.16 12.57
C PRO A 107 2.19 18.88 11.61
N ASP A 108 3.43 19.12 12.07
CA ASP A 108 4.64 18.84 11.28
C ASP A 108 4.79 17.34 10.97
N PHE A 109 4.51 16.46 11.95
CA PHE A 109 4.54 15.02 11.71
C PHE A 109 3.51 14.59 10.68
N VAL A 110 2.28 15.12 10.75
CA VAL A 110 1.23 14.83 9.77
C VAL A 110 1.66 15.24 8.36
N ALA A 111 2.23 16.44 8.20
CA ALA A 111 2.74 16.88 6.90
C ALA A 111 3.87 15.97 6.37
N ARG A 112 4.83 15.62 7.22
CA ARG A 112 5.92 14.70 6.86
C ARG A 112 5.40 13.31 6.48
N SER A 113 4.45 12.77 7.24
CA SER A 113 3.81 11.48 6.96
C SER A 113 3.11 11.50 5.60
N ARG A 114 2.29 12.53 5.32
CA ARG A 114 1.63 12.72 4.03
C ARG A 114 2.62 12.72 2.86
N ARG A 115 3.71 13.49 2.95
CA ARG A 115 4.75 13.53 1.90
C ARG A 115 5.42 12.16 1.71
N ALA A 116 5.68 11.44 2.80
CA ALA A 116 6.29 10.12 2.77
C ALA A 116 5.37 9.08 2.08
N HIS A 117 4.07 9.09 2.39
CA HIS A 117 3.08 8.24 1.73
C HIS A 117 2.91 8.57 0.25
N PHE A 118 2.92 9.85 -0.10
CA PHE A 118 2.91 10.26 -1.51
C PHE A 118 4.19 9.80 -2.24
N ALA A 119 5.36 9.92 -1.61
CA ALA A 119 6.61 9.36 -2.14
C ALA A 119 6.53 7.84 -2.31
N ARG A 120 6.00 7.14 -1.29
CA ARG A 120 5.79 5.68 -1.31
C ARG A 120 4.92 5.27 -2.49
N ARG A 121 3.85 6.01 -2.75
CA ARG A 121 2.94 5.80 -3.89
C ARG A 121 3.67 5.99 -5.21
N MET A 122 4.42 7.08 -5.39
CA MET A 122 5.21 7.29 -6.61
C MET A 122 6.30 6.23 -6.82
N LEU A 123 6.92 5.73 -5.76
CA LEU A 123 7.86 4.61 -5.83
C LEU A 123 7.20 3.31 -6.32
N ASP A 124 5.92 3.11 -5.98
CA ASP A 124 5.11 1.95 -6.38
C ASP A 124 4.50 2.07 -7.78
N GLU A 125 4.15 3.28 -8.21
CA GLU A 125 3.32 3.50 -9.40
C GLU A 125 4.11 4.03 -10.61
N THR A 126 5.29 4.62 -10.40
CA THR A 126 6.06 5.29 -11.46
C THR A 126 7.47 4.72 -11.62
N ASN A 127 8.12 5.10 -12.73
CA ASN A 127 9.53 4.80 -13.01
C ASN A 127 10.44 6.03 -12.82
N LEU A 128 9.93 7.11 -12.22
CA LEU A 128 10.71 8.32 -11.92
C LEU A 128 11.94 8.00 -11.07
N THR A 129 13.01 8.75 -11.23
CA THR A 129 14.19 8.65 -10.36
C THR A 129 13.83 8.97 -8.92
N VAL A 130 14.62 8.47 -7.96
CA VAL A 130 14.39 8.76 -6.53
C VAL A 130 14.50 10.26 -6.25
N THR A 131 15.37 10.96 -6.98
CA THR A 131 15.52 12.42 -6.89
C THR A 131 14.27 13.16 -7.36
N GLU A 132 13.70 12.79 -8.51
CA GLU A 132 12.46 13.40 -9.01
C GLU A 132 11.30 13.19 -8.03
N ILE A 133 11.19 11.98 -7.47
CA ILE A 133 10.18 11.66 -6.45
C ILE A 133 10.33 12.55 -5.22
N ALA A 134 11.55 12.83 -4.76
CA ALA A 134 11.76 13.68 -3.60
C ALA A 134 11.13 15.07 -3.79
N TYR A 135 11.42 15.71 -4.92
CA TYR A 135 10.90 17.04 -5.21
C TYR A 135 9.40 17.02 -5.53
N ALA A 136 8.93 16.04 -6.30
CA ALA A 136 7.50 15.87 -6.59
C ALA A 136 6.67 15.61 -5.32
N SER A 137 7.28 15.02 -4.28
CA SER A 137 6.67 14.78 -2.96
C SER A 137 6.71 15.98 -2.01
N GLY A 138 7.21 17.14 -2.44
CA GLY A 138 7.30 18.33 -1.58
C GLY A 138 8.42 18.26 -0.54
N PHE A 139 9.45 17.43 -0.76
CA PHE A 139 10.68 17.50 0.03
C PHE A 139 11.64 18.52 -0.57
N ASN A 140 12.31 19.30 0.30
CA ASN A 140 13.31 20.29 -0.13
C ASN A 140 14.65 19.65 -0.49
N SER A 141 14.87 18.38 -0.11
CA SER A 141 16.06 17.63 -0.49
C SER A 141 15.83 16.12 -0.47
N LEU A 142 16.60 15.42 -1.29
CA LEU A 142 16.67 13.96 -1.29
C LEU A 142 17.07 13.39 0.08
N ARG A 143 18.00 14.05 0.79
CA ARG A 143 18.43 13.64 2.13
C ARG A 143 17.26 13.68 3.14
N GLN A 144 16.46 14.74 3.09
CA GLN A 144 15.28 14.86 3.95
C GLN A 144 14.26 13.76 3.65
N MET A 145 13.95 13.52 2.37
CA MET A 145 13.05 12.43 1.98
C MET A 145 13.57 11.08 2.47
N ASN A 146 14.85 10.76 2.24
CA ASN A 146 15.45 9.48 2.63
C ASN A 146 15.30 9.23 4.14
N ARG A 147 15.53 10.25 4.97
CA ARG A 147 15.35 10.17 6.42
C ARG A 147 13.89 9.89 6.77
N VAL A 148 12.97 10.72 6.29
CA VAL A 148 11.54 10.61 6.64
C VAL A 148 10.94 9.28 6.17
N VAL A 149 11.27 8.82 4.97
CA VAL A 149 10.82 7.53 4.45
C VAL A 149 11.36 6.38 5.31
N LYS A 150 12.63 6.44 5.70
CA LYS A 150 13.22 5.43 6.59
C LYS A 150 12.56 5.44 7.97
N ASP A 151 12.27 6.62 8.53
CA ASP A 151 11.66 6.76 9.84
C ASP A 151 10.23 6.17 9.86
N ILE A 152 9.44 6.39 8.81
CA ILE A 152 8.03 5.94 8.75
C ILE A 152 7.90 4.48 8.29
N PHE A 153 8.65 4.07 7.27
CA PHE A 153 8.49 2.75 6.65
C PHE A 153 9.51 1.72 7.12
N ALA A 154 10.54 2.13 7.86
CA ALA A 154 11.71 1.32 8.22
C ALA A 154 12.52 0.80 7.01
N PHE A 155 12.31 1.36 5.82
CA PHE A 155 13.01 1.02 4.58
C PHE A 155 13.45 2.29 3.86
N THR A 156 14.56 2.21 3.15
CA THR A 156 14.99 3.26 2.23
C THR A 156 14.11 3.29 0.97
N PRO A 157 14.02 4.43 0.26
CA PRO A 157 13.30 4.51 -1.02
C PRO A 157 13.75 3.44 -2.04
N THR A 158 15.05 3.16 -2.09
CA THR A 158 15.62 2.15 -2.99
C THR A 158 15.17 0.74 -2.62
N GLU A 159 15.17 0.38 -1.33
CA GLU A 159 14.68 -0.94 -0.87
C GLU A 159 13.19 -1.10 -1.17
N LEU A 160 12.38 -0.06 -0.94
CA LEU A 160 10.95 -0.06 -1.25
C LEU A 160 10.71 -0.30 -2.74
N ARG A 161 11.49 0.35 -3.61
CA ARG A 161 11.44 0.15 -5.06
C ARG A 161 11.91 -1.25 -5.49
N ALA A 162 12.96 -1.77 -4.87
CA ALA A 162 13.46 -3.12 -5.15
C ALA A 162 12.42 -4.19 -4.76
N LYS A 163 11.67 -3.99 -3.67
CA LYS A 163 10.56 -4.86 -3.27
C LYS A 163 9.41 -4.86 -4.27
N ARG A 164 9.05 -3.69 -4.84
CA ARG A 164 8.09 -3.61 -5.96
C ARG A 164 8.55 -4.45 -7.14
N ARG A 165 9.81 -4.30 -7.57
CA ARG A 165 10.36 -5.06 -8.71
C ARG A 165 10.36 -6.56 -8.44
N ARG A 166 10.71 -6.99 -7.23
CA ARG A 166 10.61 -8.40 -6.83
C ARG A 166 9.18 -8.91 -6.89
N ASN A 167 8.21 -8.20 -6.31
CA ASN A 167 6.80 -8.60 -6.38
C ASN A 167 6.21 -8.55 -7.80
N GLN A 168 6.75 -7.71 -8.70
CA GLN A 168 6.39 -7.73 -10.11
C GLN A 168 7.04 -8.89 -10.87
N SER A 169 8.27 -9.27 -10.50
CA SER A 169 8.87 -10.53 -10.95
C SER A 169 8.12 -11.73 -10.38
N SER A 170 7.56 -11.63 -9.17
CA SER A 170 6.65 -12.60 -8.54
C SER A 170 5.27 -12.72 -9.19
N ALA A 171 5.03 -12.05 -10.32
CA ALA A 171 4.03 -12.56 -11.27
C ALA A 171 4.39 -13.99 -11.78
N THR A 172 5.58 -14.52 -11.41
CA THR A 172 5.99 -15.92 -11.53
C THR A 172 6.07 -16.69 -10.19
N ASP A 173 5.45 -16.24 -9.08
CA ASP A 173 5.55 -16.87 -7.74
C ASP A 173 4.78 -18.20 -7.57
N GLY A 174 4.61 -18.97 -8.64
CA GLY A 174 4.00 -20.31 -8.58
C GLY A 174 2.48 -20.34 -8.40
N GLY A 175 1.82 -19.18 -8.27
CA GLY A 175 0.37 -19.01 -8.26
C GLY A 175 -0.43 -19.88 -7.28
N LEU A 176 -1.75 -19.76 -7.30
CA LEU A 176 -2.66 -20.70 -6.64
C LEU A 176 -3.06 -21.77 -7.66
N THR A 177 -2.55 -22.99 -7.51
CA THR A 177 -2.86 -24.11 -8.41
C THR A 177 -4.10 -24.87 -7.95
N LEU A 178 -5.03 -25.08 -8.88
CA LEU A 178 -6.18 -25.95 -8.77
C LEU A 178 -6.06 -27.06 -9.82
N THR A 179 -6.14 -28.31 -9.39
CA THR A 179 -6.16 -29.46 -10.30
C THR A 179 -7.61 -29.85 -10.56
N ILE A 180 -7.98 -29.92 -11.84
CA ILE A 180 -9.30 -30.37 -12.30
C ILE A 180 -9.09 -31.67 -13.07
N GLU A 181 -9.67 -32.75 -12.59
CA GLU A 181 -9.72 -34.00 -13.34
C GLU A 181 -10.59 -33.79 -14.59
N ALA A 182 -9.98 -33.98 -15.76
CA ALA A 182 -10.71 -33.97 -17.01
C ALA A 182 -11.31 -35.38 -17.27
N PRO A 183 -12.55 -35.48 -17.78
CA PRO A 183 -13.06 -36.77 -18.22
C PRO A 183 -12.19 -37.32 -19.37
N PRO A 184 -12.03 -38.64 -19.52
CA PRO A 184 -11.14 -39.25 -20.52
C PRO A 184 -11.43 -38.86 -21.98
N SER A 185 -12.64 -38.36 -22.25
CA SER A 185 -13.12 -37.93 -23.57
C SER A 185 -13.04 -36.41 -23.78
N ALA A 186 -12.52 -35.65 -22.81
CA ALA A 186 -12.37 -34.21 -22.95
C ALA A 186 -11.40 -33.89 -24.10
N PRO A 187 -11.76 -32.98 -25.03
CA PRO A 187 -10.80 -32.49 -26.00
C PRO A 187 -9.66 -31.78 -25.28
N ASP A 188 -8.45 -31.86 -25.82
CA ASP A 188 -7.31 -31.08 -25.34
C ASP A 188 -7.70 -29.60 -25.32
N ILE A 189 -7.75 -29.04 -24.11
CA ILE A 189 -8.26 -27.71 -23.87
C ILE A 189 -7.33 -26.66 -24.49
N ILE A 190 -6.04 -26.93 -24.60
CA ILE A 190 -5.06 -25.99 -25.15
C ILE A 190 -5.24 -25.94 -26.66
N SER A 191 -5.35 -27.09 -27.32
CA SER A 191 -5.72 -27.19 -28.74
C SER A 191 -7.08 -26.54 -29.04
N TYR A 192 -8.03 -26.61 -28.10
CA TYR A 192 -9.32 -25.93 -28.24
C TYR A 192 -9.20 -24.40 -28.11
N LEU A 193 -8.38 -23.89 -27.19
CA LEU A 193 -8.25 -22.47 -26.88
C LEU A 193 -7.32 -21.72 -27.83
N ALA A 194 -6.25 -22.35 -28.31
CA ALA A 194 -5.24 -21.72 -29.17
C ALA A 194 -5.81 -20.95 -30.38
N PRO A 195 -6.69 -21.53 -31.22
CA PRO A 195 -7.25 -20.82 -32.37
C PRO A 195 -8.30 -19.75 -31.99
N ARG A 196 -8.71 -19.69 -30.72
CA ARG A 196 -9.72 -18.76 -30.18
C ARG A 196 -9.12 -17.65 -29.32
N SER A 197 -7.79 -17.59 -29.22
CA SER A 197 -7.09 -16.63 -28.36
C SER A 197 -7.36 -15.18 -28.80
N ILE A 198 -7.66 -14.34 -27.81
CA ILE A 198 -7.87 -12.90 -28.01
C ILE A 198 -6.52 -12.17 -27.97
N PRO A 199 -6.07 -11.52 -29.06
CA PRO A 199 -4.81 -10.81 -29.09
C PRO A 199 -4.70 -9.74 -27.99
N GLY A 200 -3.59 -9.77 -27.25
CA GLY A 200 -3.31 -8.83 -26.16
C GLY A 200 -4.02 -9.14 -24.84
N VAL A 201 -4.89 -10.14 -24.79
CA VAL A 201 -5.59 -10.58 -23.56
C VAL A 201 -5.24 -12.03 -23.22
N GLU A 202 -5.10 -12.87 -24.23
CA GLU A 202 -4.88 -14.31 -24.14
C GLU A 202 -3.73 -14.72 -25.06
N GLN A 203 -2.94 -15.70 -24.63
CA GLN A 203 -1.80 -16.22 -25.39
C GLN A 203 -1.58 -17.70 -25.08
N VAL A 204 -1.08 -18.46 -26.06
CA VAL A 204 -0.57 -19.82 -25.84
C VAL A 204 0.95 -19.81 -26.05
N VAL A 205 1.70 -20.32 -25.06
CA VAL A 205 3.17 -20.44 -25.07
C VAL A 205 3.55 -21.78 -24.47
N ASP A 206 4.42 -22.56 -25.12
CA ASP A 206 4.97 -23.82 -24.60
C ASP A 206 3.92 -24.81 -24.06
N ASP A 207 2.83 -24.99 -24.82
CA ASP A 207 1.69 -25.84 -24.42
C ASP A 207 1.05 -25.42 -23.09
N ARG A 208 0.98 -24.09 -22.88
CA ARG A 208 0.28 -23.46 -21.77
C ARG A 208 -0.57 -22.33 -22.29
N TYR A 209 -1.81 -22.27 -21.83
CA TYR A 209 -2.71 -21.15 -22.10
C TYR A 209 -2.60 -20.12 -20.98
N LEU A 210 -2.37 -18.86 -21.33
CA LEU A 210 -2.30 -17.72 -20.42
C LEU A 210 -3.39 -16.72 -20.74
N ARG A 211 -4.06 -16.22 -19.70
CA ARG A 211 -5.05 -15.15 -19.81
C ARG A 211 -4.88 -14.12 -18.72
N THR A 212 -4.91 -12.86 -19.12
CA THR A 212 -4.95 -11.74 -18.17
C THR A 212 -6.34 -11.61 -17.53
N ILE A 213 -6.37 -11.37 -16.22
CA ILE A 213 -7.59 -11.16 -15.45
C ILE A 213 -7.46 -9.93 -14.57
N VAL A 214 -8.60 -9.44 -14.07
CA VAL A 214 -8.66 -8.43 -13.00
C VAL A 214 -9.34 -9.06 -11.80
N SER A 215 -8.64 -9.14 -10.67
CA SER A 215 -9.17 -9.65 -9.40
C SER A 215 -9.08 -8.56 -8.35
N CYS A 216 -10.22 -8.22 -7.73
CA CYS A 216 -10.32 -7.14 -6.74
C CYS A 216 -9.66 -5.82 -7.21
N GLY A 217 -9.80 -5.48 -8.49
CA GLY A 217 -9.22 -4.25 -9.08
C GLY A 217 -7.72 -4.32 -9.38
N HIS A 218 -7.07 -5.48 -9.19
CA HIS A 218 -5.66 -5.68 -9.47
C HIS A 218 -5.47 -6.66 -10.63
N PRO A 219 -4.48 -6.43 -11.52
CA PRO A 219 -4.20 -7.33 -12.63
C PRO A 219 -3.59 -8.65 -12.13
N GLY A 220 -3.99 -9.76 -12.74
CA GLY A 220 -3.44 -11.09 -12.52
C GLY A 220 -3.41 -11.90 -13.80
N VAL A 221 -2.88 -13.12 -13.73
CA VAL A 221 -2.82 -14.06 -14.85
C VAL A 221 -3.38 -15.41 -14.42
N ILE A 222 -4.22 -16.02 -15.26
CA ILE A 222 -4.57 -17.43 -15.16
C ILE A 222 -3.74 -18.18 -16.18
N GLU A 223 -3.05 -19.20 -15.71
CA GLU A 223 -2.31 -20.15 -16.51
C GLU A 223 -3.03 -21.51 -16.48
N VAL A 224 -3.16 -22.16 -17.63
CA VAL A 224 -3.75 -23.48 -17.76
C VAL A 224 -2.75 -24.38 -18.49
N ALA A 225 -2.45 -25.53 -17.89
CA ALA A 225 -1.58 -26.56 -18.44
C ALA A 225 -2.21 -27.95 -18.19
N ALA A 226 -1.87 -28.94 -19.02
CA ALA A 226 -2.12 -30.33 -18.69
C ALA A 226 -0.95 -30.88 -17.84
N ASN A 227 -1.24 -31.73 -16.86
CA ASN A 227 -0.21 -32.46 -16.13
C ASN A 227 0.06 -33.83 -16.77
N ASP A 228 1.12 -34.51 -16.32
CA ASP A 228 1.55 -35.80 -16.84
C ASP A 228 0.51 -36.93 -16.66
N GLU A 229 -0.48 -36.73 -15.78
CA GLU A 229 -1.58 -37.65 -15.49
C GLU A 229 -2.87 -37.34 -16.28
N GLY A 230 -2.83 -36.33 -17.17
CA GLY A 230 -3.96 -35.93 -18.02
C GLY A 230 -5.02 -35.06 -17.33
N ALA A 231 -4.76 -34.59 -16.11
CA ALA A 231 -5.58 -33.58 -15.43
C ALA A 231 -5.16 -32.16 -15.84
N LEU A 232 -6.09 -31.21 -15.72
CA LEU A 232 -5.82 -29.80 -15.98
C LEU A 232 -5.35 -29.10 -14.71
N GLU A 233 -4.18 -28.50 -14.77
CA GLU A 233 -3.66 -27.59 -13.74
C GLU A 233 -3.98 -26.15 -14.12
N ILE A 234 -4.73 -25.48 -13.25
CA ILE A 234 -5.07 -24.06 -13.37
C ILE A 234 -4.32 -23.30 -12.29
N THR A 235 -3.35 -22.49 -12.68
CA THR A 235 -2.54 -21.69 -11.77
C THR A 235 -2.94 -20.22 -11.86
N ALA A 236 -3.46 -19.66 -10.77
CA ALA A 236 -3.82 -18.26 -10.68
C ALA A 236 -2.68 -17.44 -10.06
N HIS A 237 -2.00 -16.66 -10.90
CA HIS A 237 -0.98 -15.68 -10.50
C HIS A 237 -1.68 -14.38 -10.09
N LEU A 238 -2.10 -14.34 -8.82
CA LEU A 238 -2.80 -13.19 -8.24
C LEU A 238 -1.82 -12.30 -7.47
N PRO A 239 -1.98 -10.96 -7.51
CA PRO A 239 -1.22 -10.06 -6.68
C PRO A 239 -1.59 -10.28 -5.20
N THR A 240 -0.61 -10.70 -4.40
CA THR A 240 -0.74 -10.85 -2.93
C THR A 240 -0.76 -9.53 -2.19
#